data_AF-A0A2V8LV60-F1
#
_entry.id   AF-A0A2V8LV60-F1
#
_cell.length_a   1.000
_cell.length_b   1.000
_cell.length_c   1.000
_cell.angle_alpha   90.00
_cell.angle_beta   90.00
_cell.angle_gamma   90.00
#
_symmetry.space_group_name_H-M   'P 1'
#
loop_
_entity.id
_entity.type
_entity.pdbx_description
1 polymer ?
#
loop_
_entity_poly.entity_id
_entity_poly.type
_entity_poly.pdbx_seq_one_letter_code
_entity_poly.pdbx_strand_id
1 'polypeptide(L)'
;MRKSTIYLFILGVAVVVMAAIASAGVAVSAQNSNSSTTNMNMAKPKPKPWRHKRTAKPATTGDAAMATPQKRGKCDPTQQEQTDLSGTYTGKMKHGDEPMQDATLTITGNSFSGTMGGQTISGRIVAVTTCGYTAVTIMHEGHPRAMSLRAKKMGDNLMLTSVPGEPEKIMFTTGGGMAMKGKPRKHRAKGKPKTGMMTAPAKTTP
;
A
#
# COMPACT_ATOMS: atom_id res chain seq x y z
N MET A 1 -49.50 10.57 39.49
CA MET A 1 -49.21 11.33 38.24
C MET A 1 -47.91 12.15 38.39
N ARG A 2 -46.72 11.54 38.32
CA ARG A 2 -45.42 12.26 38.43
C ARG A 2 -44.36 11.82 37.40
N LYS A 3 -44.76 11.07 36.36
CA LYS A 3 -43.84 10.56 35.33
C LYS A 3 -43.79 11.46 34.07
N SER A 4 -44.67 12.45 33.94
CA SER A 4 -44.83 13.24 32.71
C SER A 4 -43.87 14.43 32.58
N THR A 5 -43.35 14.96 33.69
CA THR A 5 -42.49 16.16 33.68
C THR A 5 -41.04 15.87 33.30
N ILE A 6 -40.56 14.64 33.50
CA ILE A 6 -39.19 14.24 33.17
C ILE A 6 -39.00 14.15 31.65
N TYR A 7 -39.99 13.64 30.92
CA TYR A 7 -39.91 13.52 29.45
C TYR A 7 -39.89 14.88 28.76
N LEU A 8 -40.63 15.87 29.27
CA LEU A 8 -40.60 17.24 28.74
C LEU A 8 -39.25 17.92 28.94
N PHE A 9 -38.56 17.63 30.05
CA PHE A 9 -37.23 18.16 30.32
C PHE A 9 -36.17 17.53 29.40
N ILE A 10 -36.22 16.22 29.18
CA ILE A 10 -35.29 15.52 28.27
C ILE A 10 -35.50 15.97 26.82
N LEU A 11 -36.76 16.16 26.38
CA LEU A 11 -37.05 16.63 25.03
C LEU A 11 -36.57 18.08 24.80
N GLY A 12 -36.70 18.95 25.80
CA GLY A 12 -36.21 20.33 25.73
C GLY A 12 -34.70 20.43 25.62
N VAL A 13 -33.94 19.61 26.37
CA VAL A 13 -32.47 19.60 26.30
C VAL A 13 -31.98 19.07 24.95
N ALA A 14 -32.64 18.07 24.36
CA ALA A 14 -32.26 17.53 23.06
C ALA A 14 -32.39 18.55 21.91
N VAL A 15 -33.41 19.41 21.94
CA VAL A 15 -33.63 20.44 20.92
C VAL A 15 -32.57 21.55 20.99
N VAL A 16 -32.14 21.94 22.20
CA VAL A 16 -31.11 22.98 22.39
C VAL A 16 -29.73 22.49 21.93
N VAL A 17 -29.39 21.21 22.14
CA VAL A 17 -28.10 20.64 21.70
C VAL A 17 -28.02 20.53 20.17
N MET A 18 -29.13 20.22 19.49
CA MET A 18 -29.13 20.11 18.03
C MET A 18 -29.03 21.47 17.31
N ALA A 19 -29.53 22.55 17.90
CA ALA A 19 -29.45 23.89 17.30
C ALA A 19 -28.02 24.49 17.33
N ALA A 20 -27.15 24.05 18.23
CA ALA A 20 -25.80 24.59 18.38
C ALA A 20 -24.77 24.01 17.38
N ILE A 21 -25.09 22.93 16.67
CA ILE A 21 -24.14 22.23 15.78
C ILE A 21 -24.19 22.79 14.33
N ALA A 22 -25.16 23.66 14.01
CA ALA A 22 -25.35 24.18 12.65
C ALA A 22 -24.50 25.42 12.29
N SER A 23 -23.64 25.93 13.18
CA SER A 23 -22.95 27.22 12.97
C SER A 23 -21.45 27.20 13.29
N ALA A 24 -20.71 26.29 12.66
CA ALA A 24 -19.24 26.37 12.59
C ALA A 24 -18.75 26.05 11.17
N GLY A 25 -19.09 26.92 10.23
CA GLY A 25 -18.33 27.04 8.99
C GLY A 25 -17.01 27.73 9.28
N VAL A 26 -15.90 27.00 9.20
CA VAL A 26 -14.55 27.58 9.13
C VAL A 26 -13.87 27.02 7.90
N ALA A 27 -13.74 27.89 6.91
CA ALA A 27 -12.94 27.68 5.72
C ALA A 27 -11.47 27.44 6.13
N VAL A 28 -10.93 26.28 5.77
CA VAL A 28 -9.49 26.04 5.81
C VAL A 28 -8.93 26.44 4.45
N SER A 29 -8.37 27.65 4.36
CA SER A 29 -7.58 28.07 3.21
C SER A 29 -6.29 27.25 3.18
N ALA A 30 -6.03 26.56 2.07
CA ALA A 30 -4.76 25.91 1.80
C ALA A 30 -3.67 26.99 1.60
N GLN A 31 -2.85 27.23 2.62
CA GLN A 31 -1.56 27.91 2.44
C GLN A 31 -0.51 26.86 2.07
N ASN A 32 -0.34 26.67 0.76
CA ASN A 32 0.82 25.99 0.19
C ASN A 32 2.06 26.89 0.36
N SER A 33 2.73 26.80 1.51
CA SER A 33 4.03 27.41 1.74
C SER A 33 5.13 26.67 0.97
N ASN A 34 5.24 26.96 -0.33
CA ASN A 34 6.44 26.68 -1.10
C ASN A 34 7.57 27.62 -0.66
N SER A 35 8.32 27.22 0.36
CA SER A 35 9.59 27.86 0.69
C SER A 35 10.64 27.48 -0.36
N SER A 36 10.88 28.42 -1.27
CA SER A 36 11.95 28.37 -2.26
C SER A 36 13.28 28.63 -1.56
N THR A 37 14.03 27.57 -1.20
CA THR A 37 15.44 27.68 -0.80
C THR A 37 16.34 27.41 -1.99
N THR A 38 16.77 28.52 -2.60
CA THR A 38 17.85 28.57 -3.57
C THR A 38 19.17 28.22 -2.88
N ASN A 39 19.74 27.05 -3.14
CA ASN A 39 21.15 26.78 -2.82
C ASN A 39 21.95 26.59 -4.11
N MET A 40 22.66 27.64 -4.48
CA MET A 40 23.86 27.55 -5.30
C MET A 40 25.00 27.06 -4.40
N ASN A 41 25.71 25.97 -4.74
CA ASN A 41 27.17 26.02 -4.89
C ASN A 41 27.81 24.69 -5.33
N MET A 42 28.86 24.87 -6.13
CA MET A 42 29.92 23.99 -6.65
C MET A 42 30.04 22.53 -6.16
N ALA A 43 30.25 21.60 -7.09
CA ALA A 43 31.56 21.28 -7.68
C ALA A 43 31.42 20.08 -8.64
N LYS A 44 32.03 20.17 -9.83
CA LYS A 44 32.05 19.11 -10.85
C LYS A 44 33.07 18.01 -10.47
N PRO A 45 32.69 16.72 -10.37
CA PRO A 45 33.65 15.63 -10.47
C PRO A 45 33.81 15.19 -11.93
N LYS A 46 35.06 15.11 -12.40
CA LYS A 46 35.46 14.63 -13.74
C LYS A 46 34.92 13.21 -14.01
N PRO A 47 34.33 12.93 -15.19
CA PRO A 47 33.97 11.57 -15.58
C PRO A 47 35.22 10.78 -16.01
N LYS A 48 35.43 9.61 -15.39
CA LYS A 48 36.47 8.63 -15.73
C LYS A 48 35.98 7.81 -16.94
N PRO A 49 36.74 7.69 -18.04
CA PRO A 49 36.31 6.92 -19.20
C PRO A 49 36.54 5.42 -18.97
N TRP A 50 35.46 4.66 -18.74
CA TRP A 50 35.53 3.19 -18.73
C TRP A 50 35.25 2.66 -20.14
N ARG A 51 36.33 2.38 -20.88
CA ARG A 51 36.34 1.57 -22.09
C ARG A 51 36.52 0.11 -21.69
N HIS A 52 35.56 -0.76 -22.04
CA HIS A 52 35.79 -2.13 -22.53
C HIS A 52 34.50 -2.57 -23.27
N LYS A 53 34.48 -2.53 -24.61
CA LYS A 53 34.59 -3.67 -25.56
C LYS A 53 33.62 -4.82 -25.24
N ARG A 54 32.45 -4.86 -25.93
CA ARG A 54 32.05 -5.77 -27.07
C ARG A 54 32.14 -7.27 -26.68
N THR A 55 31.17 -8.17 -26.91
CA THR A 55 30.48 -8.47 -28.18
C THR A 55 29.33 -9.51 -28.00
N ALA A 56 28.24 -9.33 -28.77
CA ALA A 56 27.29 -10.28 -29.42
C ALA A 56 26.44 -11.35 -28.66
N LYS A 57 25.12 -11.38 -28.91
CA LYS A 57 24.44 -12.12 -30.02
C LYS A 57 22.94 -11.73 -30.17
N PRO A 58 22.31 -11.93 -31.36
CA PRO A 58 20.96 -11.43 -31.68
C PRO A 58 19.84 -12.50 -31.58
N ALA A 59 18.61 -11.96 -31.62
CA ALA A 59 17.33 -12.57 -32.01
C ALA A 59 16.63 -13.54 -31.03
N THR A 60 15.57 -13.04 -30.38
CA THR A 60 14.29 -13.78 -30.32
C THR A 60 13.15 -12.77 -30.32
N THR A 61 12.37 -12.82 -31.39
CA THR A 61 11.09 -12.15 -31.61
C THR A 61 10.08 -12.62 -30.57
N GLY A 62 9.39 -11.67 -29.95
CA GLY A 62 8.31 -11.91 -29.00
C GLY A 62 7.72 -10.58 -28.58
N ASP A 63 6.71 -10.13 -29.31
CA ASP A 63 5.96 -8.91 -29.08
C ASP A 63 5.35 -8.89 -27.66
N ALA A 64 6.03 -8.18 -26.76
CA ALA A 64 5.42 -7.55 -25.61
C ALA A 64 6.18 -6.23 -25.45
N ALA A 65 5.57 -5.15 -25.90
CA ALA A 65 6.07 -3.79 -25.73
C ALA A 65 6.22 -3.48 -24.24
N MET A 66 7.38 -3.83 -23.67
CA MET A 66 7.82 -3.27 -22.40
C MET A 66 8.04 -1.79 -22.67
N ALA A 67 7.10 -0.99 -22.19
CA ALA A 67 7.22 0.46 -22.13
C ALA A 67 8.59 0.79 -21.56
N THR A 68 9.47 1.30 -22.42
CA THR A 68 10.74 1.88 -21.99
C THR A 68 10.42 2.94 -20.94
N PRO A 69 11.13 3.00 -19.80
CA PRO A 69 10.94 4.08 -18.86
C PRO A 69 11.34 5.35 -19.59
N GLN A 70 10.34 6.12 -20.04
CA GLN A 70 10.56 7.42 -20.63
C GLN A 70 11.43 8.19 -19.64
N LYS A 71 12.59 8.67 -20.09
CA LYS A 71 13.39 9.65 -19.37
C LYS A 71 12.49 10.88 -19.25
N ARG A 72 11.68 10.92 -18.19
CA ARG A 72 10.72 12.00 -17.97
C ARG A 72 11.53 13.27 -17.88
N GLY A 73 11.23 14.20 -18.79
CA GLY A 73 11.61 15.59 -18.63
C GLY A 73 11.16 16.10 -17.26
N LYS A 74 11.65 17.28 -16.89
CA LYS A 74 11.27 18.00 -15.67
C LYS A 74 9.76 17.83 -15.42
N CYS A 75 9.39 17.11 -14.35
CA CYS A 75 7.98 16.88 -14.05
C CYS A 75 7.29 18.22 -13.79
N ASP A 76 6.07 18.37 -14.31
CA ASP A 76 5.22 19.52 -14.03
C ASP A 76 4.43 19.25 -12.74
N PRO A 77 4.69 19.99 -11.63
CA PRO A 77 3.98 19.79 -10.38
C PRO A 77 2.52 20.24 -10.44
N THR A 78 2.10 20.94 -11.48
CA THR A 78 0.71 21.38 -11.68
C THR A 78 -0.16 20.29 -12.30
N GLN A 79 0.45 19.27 -12.91
CA GLN A 79 -0.29 18.13 -13.45
C GLN A 79 -0.51 17.07 -12.37
N GLN A 80 -1.78 16.89 -12.01
CA GLN A 80 -2.25 15.86 -11.10
C GLN A 80 -2.96 14.78 -11.90
N GLU A 81 -2.50 13.54 -11.80
CA GLU A 81 -3.10 12.41 -12.49
C GLU A 81 -3.75 11.47 -11.47
N GLN A 82 -5.03 11.16 -11.66
CA GLN A 82 -5.69 10.15 -10.84
C GLN A 82 -5.04 8.80 -11.09
N THR A 83 -4.63 8.12 -10.02
CA THR A 83 -3.92 6.85 -10.09
C THR A 83 -4.84 5.73 -9.66
N ASP A 84 -4.93 4.69 -10.48
CA ASP A 84 -5.68 3.49 -10.11
C ASP A 84 -4.85 2.60 -9.18
N LEU A 85 -5.34 2.43 -7.95
CA LEU A 85 -4.78 1.53 -6.95
C LEU A 85 -5.53 0.20 -6.86
N SER A 86 -6.45 -0.10 -7.79
CA SER A 86 -7.24 -1.33 -7.80
C SER A 86 -6.39 -2.59 -7.62
N GLY A 87 -6.89 -3.52 -6.81
CA GLY A 87 -6.18 -4.73 -6.44
C GLY A 87 -6.62 -5.25 -5.07
N THR A 88 -6.24 -6.50 -4.76
CA THR A 88 -6.41 -7.06 -3.42
C THR A 88 -5.04 -7.22 -2.78
N TYR A 89 -4.88 -6.58 -1.64
CA TYR A 89 -3.63 -6.42 -0.92
C TYR A 89 -3.77 -7.05 0.45
N THR A 90 -2.99 -8.09 0.71
CA THR A 90 -2.92 -8.70 2.05
C THR A 90 -1.63 -8.26 2.71
N GLY A 91 -1.73 -7.83 3.95
CA GLY A 91 -0.62 -7.24 4.64
C GLY A 91 -0.84 -7.11 6.12
N LYS A 92 -0.03 -6.24 6.69
CA LYS A 92 -0.07 -5.93 8.11
C LYS A 92 -0.37 -4.45 8.25
N MET A 93 -1.25 -4.12 9.17
CA MET A 93 -1.61 -2.75 9.48
C MET A 93 -1.26 -2.41 10.92
N LYS A 94 -0.77 -1.19 11.15
CA LYS A 94 -0.58 -0.61 12.48
C LYS A 94 -1.39 0.68 12.58
N HIS A 95 -2.17 0.82 13.64
CA HIS A 95 -2.95 2.01 13.96
C HIS A 95 -2.46 2.59 15.31
N GLY A 96 -1.93 3.82 15.31
CA GLY A 96 -1.38 4.43 16.52
C GLY A 96 -0.27 3.58 17.17
N ASP A 97 -0.44 3.33 18.47
CA ASP A 97 0.47 2.48 19.28
C ASP A 97 -0.02 1.03 19.42
N GLU A 98 -1.09 0.66 18.72
CA GLU A 98 -1.60 -0.71 18.71
C GLU A 98 -0.59 -1.69 18.10
N PRO A 99 -0.65 -2.98 18.49
CA PRO A 99 0.14 -4.01 17.84
C PRO A 99 -0.21 -4.11 16.35
N MET A 100 0.76 -4.57 15.57
CA MET A 100 0.60 -4.76 14.14
C MET A 100 -0.35 -5.95 13.87
N GLN A 101 -1.46 -5.68 13.19
CA GLN A 101 -2.55 -6.65 12.95
C GLN A 101 -2.55 -7.11 11.49
N ASP A 102 -3.09 -8.30 11.23
CA ASP A 102 -3.39 -8.73 9.85
C ASP A 102 -4.51 -7.90 9.25
N ALA A 103 -4.32 -7.52 7.99
CA ALA A 103 -5.28 -6.74 7.24
C ALA A 103 -5.34 -7.19 5.77
N THR A 104 -6.55 -7.15 5.22
CA THR A 104 -6.80 -7.33 3.79
C THR A 104 -7.51 -6.09 3.27
N LEU A 105 -7.00 -5.52 2.19
CA LEU A 105 -7.51 -4.33 1.54
C LEU A 105 -7.80 -4.65 0.07
N THR A 106 -9.06 -4.57 -0.32
CA THR A 106 -9.51 -4.71 -1.70
C THR A 106 -9.95 -3.34 -2.22
N ILE A 107 -9.29 -2.84 -3.26
CA ILE A 107 -9.60 -1.58 -3.92
C ILE A 107 -10.23 -1.91 -5.28
N THR A 108 -11.36 -1.29 -5.57
CA THR A 108 -12.07 -1.37 -6.86
C THR A 108 -12.44 0.03 -7.30
N GLY A 109 -11.66 0.59 -8.23
CA GLY A 109 -11.75 1.99 -8.64
C GLY A 109 -11.57 2.93 -7.43
N ASN A 110 -12.60 3.72 -7.14
CA ASN A 110 -12.59 4.71 -6.04
C ASN A 110 -13.23 4.21 -4.74
N SER A 111 -13.50 2.91 -4.64
CA SER A 111 -14.06 2.29 -3.44
C SER A 111 -13.09 1.26 -2.89
N PHE A 112 -13.10 1.07 -1.58
CA PHE A 112 -12.36 0.00 -0.94
C PHE A 112 -13.24 -0.77 0.05
N SER A 113 -12.88 -2.02 0.28
CA SER A 113 -13.40 -2.85 1.35
C SER A 113 -12.28 -3.73 1.89
N GLY A 114 -12.44 -4.28 3.09
CA GLY A 114 -11.37 -5.04 3.70
C GLY A 114 -11.67 -5.53 5.10
N THR A 115 -10.65 -6.13 5.69
CA THR A 115 -10.63 -6.52 7.10
C THR A 115 -9.38 -5.99 7.78
N MET A 116 -9.50 -5.64 9.05
CA MET A 116 -8.43 -5.10 9.88
C MET A 116 -8.67 -5.60 11.31
N GLY A 117 -7.79 -6.44 11.84
CA GLY A 117 -7.98 -6.99 13.18
C GLY A 117 -9.27 -7.80 13.35
N GLY A 118 -9.80 -8.37 12.26
CA GLY A 118 -11.08 -9.07 12.24
C GLY A 118 -12.31 -8.16 12.08
N GLN A 119 -12.16 -6.84 12.08
CA GLN A 119 -13.25 -5.91 11.77
C GLN A 119 -13.34 -5.66 10.27
N THR A 120 -14.55 -5.64 9.72
CA THR A 120 -14.78 -5.25 8.32
C THR A 120 -14.74 -3.73 8.19
N ILE A 121 -14.01 -3.25 7.19
CA ILE A 121 -13.90 -1.83 6.84
C ILE A 121 -14.33 -1.63 5.39
N SER A 122 -14.98 -0.51 5.10
CA SER A 122 -15.37 -0.09 3.75
C SER A 122 -15.35 1.42 3.65
N GLY A 123 -15.26 1.94 2.43
CA GLY A 123 -15.15 3.36 2.20
C GLY A 123 -14.81 3.77 0.78
N ARG A 124 -14.49 5.06 0.66
CA ARG A 124 -13.98 5.66 -0.57
C ARG A 124 -12.49 5.89 -0.47
N ILE A 125 -11.82 5.72 -1.59
CA ILE A 125 -10.39 5.96 -1.75
C ILE A 125 -10.16 6.78 -3.02
N VAL A 126 -9.36 7.82 -2.92
CA VAL A 126 -8.92 8.62 -4.06
C VAL A 126 -7.41 8.71 -4.01
N ALA A 127 -6.76 8.36 -5.12
CA ALA A 127 -5.31 8.42 -5.26
C ALA A 127 -4.92 9.35 -6.41
N VAL A 128 -4.01 10.26 -6.13
CA VAL A 128 -3.52 11.26 -7.09
C VAL A 128 -2.00 11.22 -7.09
N THR A 129 -1.40 11.05 -8.27
CA THR A 129 0.05 11.06 -8.44
C THR A 129 0.52 12.36 -9.07
N THR A 130 1.55 12.94 -8.46
CA THR A 130 2.28 14.10 -8.97
C THR A 130 3.77 13.81 -8.84
N CYS A 131 4.53 13.91 -9.94
CA CYS A 131 5.99 13.78 -9.94
C CYS A 131 6.56 12.55 -9.22
N GLY A 132 5.87 11.41 -9.33
CA GLY A 132 6.30 10.15 -8.72
C GLY A 132 5.92 9.99 -7.24
N TYR A 133 5.15 10.93 -6.70
CA TYR A 133 4.54 10.85 -5.38
C TYR A 133 3.04 10.62 -5.51
N THR A 134 2.50 9.62 -4.82
CA THR A 134 1.06 9.32 -4.81
C THR A 134 0.45 9.70 -3.46
N ALA A 135 -0.37 10.75 -3.46
CA ALA A 135 -1.23 11.11 -2.34
C ALA A 135 -2.50 10.26 -2.37
N VAL A 136 -2.95 9.78 -1.22
CA VAL A 136 -4.17 9.01 -1.08
C VAL A 136 -5.04 9.64 -0.02
N THR A 137 -6.33 9.78 -0.29
CA THR A 137 -7.32 10.15 0.71
C THR A 137 -8.28 8.97 0.90
N ILE A 138 -8.49 8.58 2.15
CA ILE A 138 -9.43 7.52 2.53
C ILE A 138 -10.55 8.13 3.37
N MET A 139 -11.79 7.76 3.06
CA MET A 139 -12.97 8.08 3.87
C MET A 139 -13.71 6.79 4.20
N HIS A 140 -13.84 6.48 5.49
CA HIS A 140 -14.56 5.30 5.94
C HIS A 140 -16.07 5.52 5.84
N GLU A 141 -16.83 4.48 5.50
CA GLU A 141 -18.29 4.55 5.60
C GLU A 141 -18.73 4.76 7.05
N GLY A 142 -19.77 5.57 7.24
CA GLY A 142 -20.28 5.91 8.57
C GLY A 142 -19.42 6.90 9.36
N HIS A 143 -18.25 7.31 8.85
CA HIS A 143 -17.37 8.27 9.52
C HIS A 143 -17.15 9.51 8.63
N PRO A 144 -17.42 10.73 9.12
CA PRO A 144 -17.25 11.95 8.32
C PRO A 144 -15.77 12.35 8.16
N ARG A 145 -14.83 11.59 8.73
CA ARG A 145 -13.41 11.91 8.74
C ARG A 145 -12.69 11.34 7.52
N ALA A 146 -11.98 12.20 6.81
CA ALA A 146 -11.01 11.79 5.79
C ALA A 146 -9.61 11.63 6.42
N MET A 147 -8.85 10.68 5.91
CA MET A 147 -7.45 10.45 6.29
C MET A 147 -6.54 10.60 5.08
N SER A 148 -5.45 11.33 5.25
CA SER A 148 -4.44 11.55 4.22
C SER A 148 -3.28 10.57 4.38
N LEU A 149 -3.03 9.79 3.34
CA LEU A 149 -2.00 8.77 3.27
C LEU A 149 -1.06 9.04 2.09
N ARG A 150 0.12 8.45 2.17
CA ARG A 150 1.10 8.33 1.08
C ARG A 150 1.03 6.91 0.57
N ALA A 151 0.86 6.73 -0.73
CA ALA A 151 0.97 5.42 -1.35
C ALA A 151 2.32 5.22 -2.04
N LYS A 152 2.85 4.01 -1.91
CA LYS A 152 3.95 3.52 -2.73
C LYS A 152 3.56 2.15 -3.28
N LYS A 153 3.29 2.08 -4.58
CA LYS A 153 3.00 0.83 -5.30
C LYS A 153 4.27 0.32 -5.98
N MET A 154 4.63 -0.95 -5.75
CA MET A 154 5.80 -1.61 -6.33
C MET A 154 5.40 -3.01 -6.82
N GLY A 155 5.04 -3.12 -8.10
CA GLY A 155 4.41 -4.32 -8.64
C GLY A 155 3.08 -4.58 -7.95
N ASP A 156 2.95 -5.75 -7.31
CA ASP A 156 1.77 -6.15 -6.55
C ASP A 156 1.79 -5.69 -5.08
N ASN A 157 2.87 -5.04 -4.65
CA ASN A 157 2.99 -4.53 -3.29
C ASN A 157 2.44 -3.12 -3.18
N LEU A 158 1.69 -2.86 -2.11
CA LEU A 158 1.17 -1.55 -1.74
C LEU A 158 1.58 -1.22 -0.31
N MET A 159 2.20 -0.06 -0.16
CA MET A 159 2.47 0.53 1.14
C MET A 159 1.67 1.81 1.28
N LEU A 160 0.88 1.94 2.34
CA LEU A 160 0.18 3.16 2.72
C LEU A 160 0.76 3.67 4.03
N THR A 161 1.05 4.96 4.12
CA THR A 161 1.63 5.57 5.32
C THR A 161 0.96 6.91 5.59
N SER A 162 0.50 7.14 6.83
CA SER A 162 -0.09 8.41 7.24
C SER A 162 0.86 9.58 6.99
N VAL A 163 0.29 10.70 6.54
CA VAL A 163 1.03 11.95 6.36
C VAL A 163 1.36 12.55 7.75
N PRO A 164 2.52 13.22 7.94
CA PRO A 164 2.80 13.92 9.18
C PRO A 164 1.70 14.93 9.54
N GLY A 165 1.30 14.96 10.81
CA GLY A 165 0.21 15.81 11.30
C GLY A 165 -1.16 15.16 11.26
N GLU A 166 -1.31 13.99 10.61
CA GLU A 166 -2.52 13.19 10.77
C GLU A 166 -2.66 12.70 12.23
N PRO A 167 -3.84 12.86 12.83
CA PRO A 167 -4.11 12.45 14.21
C PRO A 167 -4.09 10.92 14.36
N GLU A 168 -4.44 10.20 13.30
CA GLU A 168 -4.42 8.73 13.26
C GLU A 168 -3.18 8.27 12.48
N LYS A 169 -2.20 7.71 13.20
CA LYS A 169 -0.99 7.14 12.57
C LYS A 169 -1.32 5.77 12.01
N ILE A 170 -1.38 5.66 10.69
CA ILE A 170 -1.68 4.40 10.01
C ILE A 170 -0.50 4.01 9.12
N MET A 171 -0.08 2.76 9.24
CA MET A 171 0.86 2.14 8.30
C MET A 171 0.29 0.81 7.85
N PHE A 172 0.09 0.66 6.55
CA PHE A 172 -0.26 -0.60 5.91
C PHE A 172 0.89 -1.00 4.98
N THR A 173 1.36 -2.23 5.12
CA THR A 173 2.37 -2.78 4.23
C THR A 173 1.90 -4.15 3.79
N THR A 174 1.78 -4.34 2.48
CA THR A 174 1.62 -5.69 1.92
C THR A 174 2.82 -6.54 2.31
N GLY A 175 2.57 -7.64 3.02
CA GLY A 175 3.54 -8.73 3.07
C GLY A 175 3.54 -9.35 1.67
N GLY A 176 4.70 -9.71 1.13
CA GLY A 176 4.82 -10.38 -0.19
C GLY A 176 4.21 -11.80 -0.24
N GLY A 177 3.10 -12.02 0.45
CA GLY A 177 2.41 -13.28 0.69
C GLY A 177 1.09 -13.36 -0.05
N MET A 178 1.09 -13.09 -1.36
CA MET A 178 0.20 -13.76 -2.31
C MET A 178 0.95 -14.13 -3.58
N ALA A 179 2.13 -14.72 -3.44
CA ALA A 179 2.61 -15.68 -4.44
C ALA A 179 1.77 -16.96 -4.31
N MET A 180 0.50 -16.88 -4.72
CA MET A 180 -0.29 -18.08 -5.01
C MET A 180 0.48 -18.90 -6.06
N LYS A 181 0.64 -20.20 -5.78
CA LYS A 181 1.43 -21.22 -6.50
C LYS A 181 2.96 -21.15 -6.32
N GLY A 182 3.39 -21.59 -5.14
CA GLY A 182 4.57 -22.42 -5.04
C GLY A 182 4.44 -23.62 -5.99
N LYS A 183 5.01 -23.51 -7.19
CA LYS A 183 5.27 -24.65 -8.06
C LYS A 183 6.25 -25.54 -7.29
N PRO A 184 5.89 -26.78 -6.90
CA PRO A 184 6.84 -27.64 -6.20
C PRO A 184 8.04 -27.85 -7.11
N ARG A 185 9.19 -27.32 -6.70
CA ARG A 185 10.47 -27.50 -7.38
C ARG A 185 10.82 -28.97 -7.20
N LYS A 186 10.37 -29.80 -8.14
CA LYS A 186 10.65 -31.25 -8.18
C LYS A 186 12.16 -31.41 -8.37
N HIS A 187 12.90 -31.46 -7.27
CA HIS A 187 14.30 -31.83 -7.26
C HIS A 187 14.39 -33.28 -7.71
N ARG A 188 14.61 -33.46 -9.01
CA ARG A 188 14.92 -34.73 -9.64
C ARG A 188 16.33 -35.15 -9.15
N ALA A 189 16.37 -35.83 -8.01
CA ALA A 189 17.58 -36.48 -7.53
C ALA A 189 17.99 -37.53 -8.58
N LYS A 190 19.10 -37.28 -9.28
CA LYS A 190 19.82 -38.30 -10.05
C LYS A 190 20.50 -39.24 -9.06
N GLY A 191 19.78 -40.25 -8.58
CA GLY A 191 20.39 -41.40 -7.93
C GLY A 191 21.09 -42.27 -8.97
N LYS A 192 22.42 -42.42 -8.88
CA LYS A 192 23.18 -43.44 -9.60
C LYS A 192 22.95 -44.79 -8.91
N PRO A 193 22.66 -45.89 -9.62
CA PRO A 193 22.62 -47.21 -9.01
C PRO A 193 24.05 -47.70 -8.72
N LYS A 194 24.32 -48.04 -7.46
CA LYS A 194 25.54 -48.74 -7.04
C LYS A 194 25.17 -50.21 -6.83
N THR A 195 25.58 -51.05 -7.76
CA THR A 195 25.56 -52.52 -7.65
C THR A 195 26.65 -52.93 -6.67
N GLY A 196 26.30 -53.70 -5.64
CA GLY A 196 27.25 -54.20 -4.64
C GLY A 196 26.62 -55.24 -3.72
N MET A 197 26.75 -56.50 -4.14
CA MET A 197 26.84 -57.76 -3.37
C MET A 197 26.24 -57.80 -1.94
N MET A 198 25.18 -58.59 -1.75
CA MET A 198 24.85 -59.20 -0.46
C MET A 198 25.24 -60.68 -0.50
N THR A 199 26.20 -61.04 0.33
CA THR A 199 26.47 -62.39 0.81
C THR A 199 25.33 -62.82 1.73
N ALA A 200 24.77 -64.01 1.50
CA ALA A 200 23.74 -64.61 2.33
C ALA A 200 24.35 -65.46 3.47
N PRO A 201 23.82 -65.40 4.70
CA PRO A 201 24.25 -66.22 5.84
C PRO A 201 23.53 -67.56 5.93
N ALA A 202 24.22 -68.51 6.55
CA ALA A 202 23.78 -69.86 6.90
C ALA A 202 22.53 -69.89 7.78
N LYS A 203 21.68 -70.91 7.60
CA LYS A 203 20.67 -71.30 8.58
C LYS A 203 20.57 -72.83 8.73
N THR A 204 20.38 -73.18 9.99
CA THR A 204 20.51 -74.42 10.73
C THR A 204 19.42 -75.46 10.45
N THR A 205 19.80 -76.71 10.68
CA THR A 205 19.11 -78.03 10.57
C THR A 205 17.97 -78.22 11.60
N PRO A 206 17.14 -79.29 11.45
CA PRO A 206 15.72 -79.37 11.84
C PRO A 206 15.44 -79.63 13.32
#